data_AF-A0A849D5B8-F1
#
_entry.id   AF-A0A849D5B8-F1
#
_cell.length_a   1.000
_cell.length_b   1.000
_cell.length_c   1.000
_cell.angle_alpha   90.00
_cell.angle_beta   90.00
_cell.angle_gamma   90.00
#
_symmetry.space_group_name_H-M   'P 1'
#
loop_
_entity.id
_entity.type
_entity.pdbx_description
1 polymer ?
#
loop_
_entity_poly.entity_id
_entity_poly.type
_entity_poly.pdbx_seq_one_letter_code
_entity_poly.pdbx_strand_id
1 'polypeptide(L)'
;CVSGTLTINDVGTWSLNLNGVTVTTITGGLFDIRCNQQQSFNSGTWAFQNNQLTLFQGVDPIILTLDGDQLTNLVGETLPDFFSEVYQKR
;
A
#
# COMPACT_ATOMS: atom_id res chain seq x y z
N CYS A 1 -1.43 -13.32 -6.97
CA CYS A 1 -0.31 -13.31 -6.00
C CYS A 1 -0.36 -12.08 -5.13
N VAL A 2 -0.61 -10.90 -5.70
CA VAL A 2 -0.82 -9.71 -4.89
C VAL A 2 -2.03 -9.91 -4.02
N SER A 3 -1.80 -9.91 -2.72
CA SER A 3 -2.81 -10.10 -1.69
C SER A 3 -2.24 -9.51 -0.43
N GLY A 4 -3.05 -8.75 0.29
CA GLY A 4 -2.60 -8.17 1.54
C GLY A 4 -3.76 -7.88 2.46
N THR A 5 -3.43 -7.67 3.73
CA THR A 5 -4.39 -7.26 4.74
C THR A 5 -3.78 -6.10 5.49
N LEU A 6 -4.38 -4.92 5.31
CA LEU A 6 -4.15 -3.76 6.15
C LEU A 6 -5.11 -3.85 7.35
N THR A 7 -4.55 -3.85 8.55
CA THR A 7 -5.30 -3.90 9.80
C THR A 7 -5.10 -2.59 10.55
N ILE A 8 -6.20 -1.90 10.86
CA ILE A 8 -6.21 -0.70 11.69
C ILE A 8 -6.70 -1.11 13.08
N ASN A 9 -5.83 -1.06 14.08
CA ASN A 9 -6.14 -1.48 15.44
C ASN A 9 -6.66 -0.29 16.26
N ASP A 10 -7.54 -0.60 17.22
CA ASP A 10 -8.13 0.35 18.17
C ASP A 10 -7.11 0.98 19.13
N VAL A 11 -5.96 0.33 19.35
CA VAL A 11 -4.84 0.82 20.19
C VAL A 11 -3.95 1.83 19.44
N GLY A 12 -4.44 2.48 18.38
CA GLY A 12 -3.70 3.50 17.63
C GLY A 12 -2.54 2.97 16.78
N THR A 13 -2.49 1.66 16.55
CA THR A 13 -1.46 1.00 15.73
C THR A 13 -2.06 0.37 14.48
N TRP A 14 -1.24 0.15 13.46
CA TRP A 14 -1.63 -0.56 12.25
C TRP A 14 -0.59 -1.61 11.89
N SER A 15 -1.01 -2.59 11.10
CA SER A 15 -0.12 -3.56 10.46
C SER A 15 -0.56 -3.85 9.03
N LEU A 16 0.41 -4.11 8.16
CA LEU A 16 0.21 -4.54 6.79
C LEU A 16 1.00 -5.81 6.57
N ASN A 17 0.30 -6.88 6.18
CA ASN A 17 0.91 -8.06 5.58
C ASN A 17 0.56 -8.04 4.09
N LEU A 18 1.57 -8.00 3.23
CA LEU A 18 1.39 -7.94 1.78
C LEU A 18 2.30 -8.95 1.09
N ASN A 19 1.70 -9.80 0.27
CA ASN A 19 2.38 -10.48 -0.82
C ASN A 19 2.43 -9.51 -2.00
N GLY A 20 3.60 -8.95 -2.29
CA GLY A 20 3.75 -7.93 -3.33
C GLY A 20 4.02 -8.51 -4.73
N VAL A 21 4.36 -7.60 -5.65
CA VAL A 21 4.99 -7.93 -6.93
C VAL A 21 6.38 -7.29 -6.98
N THR A 22 7.29 -7.98 -7.64
CA THR A 22 8.57 -7.41 -8.05
C THR A 22 8.41 -6.93 -9.48
N VAL A 23 8.64 -5.65 -9.70
CA VAL A 23 8.64 -5.04 -11.03
C VAL A 23 10.08 -4.77 -11.43
N THR A 24 10.52 -5.34 -12.55
CA THR A 24 11.86 -5.13 -13.09
C THR A 24 11.76 -4.45 -14.44
N THR A 25 12.44 -3.32 -14.60
CA THR A 25 12.52 -2.61 -15.87
C THR A 25 13.40 -3.39 -16.85
N ILE A 26 12.89 -3.60 -18.06
CA ILE A 26 13.64 -4.07 -19.22
C ILE A 26 13.97 -2.83 -20.09
N THR A 27 14.80 -2.99 -21.11
CA THR A 27 15.06 -1.95 -22.11
C THR A 27 13.79 -1.60 -22.92
N GLY A 28 13.71 -0.34 -23.37
CA GLY A 28 12.66 0.12 -24.28
C GLY A 28 11.28 0.36 -23.64
N GLY A 29 11.21 0.57 -22.31
CA GLY A 29 9.94 0.80 -21.61
C GLY A 29 9.13 -0.47 -21.37
N LEU A 30 9.75 -1.64 -21.49
CA LEU A 30 9.15 -2.93 -21.16
C LEU A 30 9.39 -3.26 -19.68
N PHE A 31 8.45 -3.97 -19.05
CA PHE A 31 8.51 -4.34 -17.63
C PHE A 31 8.20 -5.83 -17.45
N ASP A 32 8.98 -6.50 -16.60
CA ASP A 32 8.68 -7.85 -16.09
C ASP A 32 8.05 -7.72 -14.70
N ILE A 33 6.80 -8.14 -14.57
CA ILE A 33 6.05 -8.11 -13.31
C ILE A 33 5.92 -9.54 -12.82
N ARG A 34 6.61 -9.85 -11.72
CA ARG A 34 6.56 -11.17 -11.10
C ARG A 34 5.94 -11.10 -9.73
N CYS A 35 5.16 -12.12 -9.42
CA CYS A 35 4.67 -12.37 -8.08
C CYS A 35 5.86 -12.56 -7.14
N ASN A 36 5.99 -11.68 -6.16
CA ASN A 36 6.99 -11.88 -5.12
C ASN A 36 6.42 -12.88 -4.11
N GLN A 37 7.20 -13.92 -3.77
CA GLN A 37 6.84 -14.84 -2.69
C GLN A 37 7.27 -14.32 -1.31
N GLN A 38 8.01 -13.22 -1.28
CA GLN A 38 8.48 -12.58 -0.07
C GLN A 38 7.38 -11.66 0.47
N GLN A 39 6.85 -12.01 1.65
CA GLN A 39 5.91 -11.17 2.39
C GLN A 39 6.62 -9.93 2.91
N SER A 40 6.04 -8.76 2.65
CA SER A 40 6.38 -7.55 3.38
C SER A 40 5.47 -7.44 4.61
N PHE A 41 6.09 -7.16 5.77
CA PHE A 41 5.40 -6.87 7.01
C PHE A 41 5.79 -5.47 7.47
N ASN A 42 4.79 -4.59 7.51
CA ASN A 42 4.95 -3.21 7.93
C ASN A 42 4.01 -2.93 9.11
N SER A 43 4.41 -2.03 10.01
CA SER A 43 3.59 -1.63 11.15
C SER A 43 3.99 -0.27 11.67
N GLY A 44 3.07 0.39 12.36
CA GLY A 44 3.35 1.66 13.02
C GLY A 44 2.13 2.24 13.71
N THR A 45 2.10 3.56 13.84
CA THR A 45 0.94 4.31 14.38
C THR A 45 0.12 4.91 13.25
N TRP A 46 -1.14 5.22 13.50
CA TRP A 46 -2.01 5.84 12.50
C TRP A 46 -2.74 7.06 13.04
N ALA A 47 -3.13 7.96 12.14
CA ALA A 47 -4.07 9.04 12.40
C ALA A 47 -5.11 9.12 11.27
N PHE A 48 -6.31 9.58 11.59
CA PHE A 48 -7.38 9.76 10.61
C PHE A 48 -7.98 11.16 10.71
N GLN A 49 -7.99 11.89 9.59
CA GLN A 49 -8.54 13.25 9.52
C GLN A 49 -9.01 13.55 8.10
N ASN A 50 -10.17 14.22 7.96
CA ASN A 50 -10.68 14.69 6.67
C ASN A 50 -10.69 13.62 5.55
N ASN A 51 -11.21 12.42 5.86
CA ASN A 51 -11.21 11.27 4.95
C ASN A 51 -9.81 10.75 4.55
N GLN A 52 -8.76 11.15 5.24
CA GLN A 52 -7.41 10.64 5.02
C GLN A 52 -6.94 9.82 6.21
N LEU A 53 -6.46 8.62 5.92
CA LEU A 53 -5.77 7.74 6.85
C LEU A 53 -4.26 7.90 6.63
N THR A 54 -3.56 8.39 7.63
CA THR A 54 -2.10 8.52 7.62
C THR A 54 -1.51 7.39 8.43
N LEU A 55 -0.67 6.58 7.79
CA LEU A 55 0.08 5.49 8.39
C LEU A 55 1.52 5.94 8.61
N PHE A 56 1.92 6.09 9.86
CA PHE A 56 3.28 6.49 10.20
C PHE A 56 4.18 5.25 10.28
N GLN A 57 5.16 5.17 9.38
CA GLN A 57 6.22 4.15 9.40
C GLN A 57 7.53 4.79 8.97
N GLY A 58 8.38 5.15 9.94
CA GLY A 58 9.64 5.81 9.65
C GLY A 58 9.46 7.28 9.26
N VAL A 59 10.19 7.74 8.24
CA VAL A 59 10.31 9.17 7.88
C VAL A 59 9.15 9.62 6.98
N ASP A 60 8.75 8.79 6.03
CA ASP A 60 7.73 9.10 5.03
C ASP A 60 6.42 8.35 5.36
N PRO A 61 5.34 9.06 5.76
CA PRO A 61 4.08 8.41 6.04
C PRO A 61 3.35 8.01 4.76
N ILE A 62 2.60 6.91 4.83
CA ILE A 62 1.69 6.49 3.75
C ILE A 62 0.34 7.17 3.98
N ILE A 63 -0.17 7.86 2.97
CA ILE A 63 -1.45 8.58 3.06
C ILE A 63 -2.46 7.87 2.15
N LEU A 64 -3.54 7.37 2.75
CA LEU A 64 -4.65 6.75 2.04
C LEU A 64 -5.88 7.63 2.12
N THR A 65 -6.60 7.75 1.01
CA THR A 65 -7.90 8.43 0.97
C THR A 65 -9.02 7.41 1.15
N LEU A 66 -9.93 7.67 2.09
CA LEU A 66 -11.13 6.88 2.34
C LEU A 66 -12.30 7.42 1.52
N ASP A 67 -12.86 6.57 0.68
CA ASP A 67 -14.13 6.79 -0.02
C ASP A 67 -15.04 5.56 0.13
N GLY A 68 -16.17 5.73 0.80
CA GLY A 68 -17.04 4.63 1.23
C GLY A 68 -16.28 3.57 2.03
N ASP A 69 -16.21 2.36 1.50
CA ASP A 69 -15.52 1.21 2.10
C ASP A 69 -14.13 0.95 1.47
N GLN A 70 -13.59 1.90 0.70
CA GLN A 70 -12.30 1.78 0.02
C GLN A 70 -11.27 2.77 0.56
N LEU A 71 -10.05 2.27 0.79
CA LEU A 71 -8.86 3.09 1.05
C LEU A 71 -7.95 3.05 -0.17
N THR A 72 -7.61 4.22 -0.71
CA THR A 72 -6.76 4.34 -1.90
C THR A 72 -5.47 5.07 -1.56
N ASN A 73 -4.33 4.41 -1.80
CA ASN A 73 -3.00 5.00 -1.76
C ASN A 73 -2.56 5.32 -3.19
N LEU A 74 -2.29 6.58 -3.52
CA LEU A 74 -1.77 6.97 -4.83
C LEU A 74 -0.26 6.86 -4.84
N VAL A 75 0.28 5.83 -5.49
CA VAL A 75 1.70 5.45 -5.42
C VAL A 75 2.54 6.09 -6.53
N GLY A 76 2.15 7.27 -6.99
CA GLY A 76 2.63 7.92 -8.22
C GLY A 76 4.11 7.72 -8.63
N GLU A 77 4.30 7.64 -9.96
CA GLU A 77 5.54 7.75 -10.75
C GLU A 77 6.68 6.74 -10.57
N THR A 78 6.68 5.88 -9.55
CA THR A 78 7.80 4.92 -9.41
C THR A 78 7.66 3.71 -10.34
N LEU A 79 6.45 3.47 -10.85
CA LEU A 79 6.13 2.41 -11.80
C LEU A 79 5.22 2.98 -12.91
N PRO A 80 5.68 3.01 -14.18
CA PRO A 80 4.79 3.34 -15.28
C PRO A 80 3.60 2.40 -15.26
N ASP A 81 2.40 2.97 -15.31
CA ASP A 81 1.11 2.28 -15.33
C ASP A 81 0.61 1.67 -14.00
N PHE A 82 1.31 1.86 -12.87
CA PHE A 82 0.79 1.52 -11.54
C PHE A 82 0.48 2.79 -10.73
N PHE A 83 -0.79 3.21 -10.75
CA PHE A 83 -1.21 4.51 -10.22
C PHE A 83 -1.70 4.47 -8.77
N SER A 84 -2.13 3.30 -8.28
CA SER A 84 -2.78 3.22 -6.98
C SER A 84 -2.80 1.82 -6.39
N GLU A 85 -2.71 1.74 -5.07
CA GLU A 85 -3.14 0.58 -4.28
C GLU A 85 -4.51 0.86 -3.68
N VAL A 86 -5.43 -0.08 -3.82
CA VAL A 86 -6.80 0.02 -3.29
C VAL A 86 -7.06 -1.13 -2.33
N TYR A 87 -7.51 -0.80 -1.12
CA TYR A 87 -7.89 -1.74 -0.08
C TYR A 87 -9.41 -1.66 0.12
N GLN A 88 -10.08 -2.82 0.07
CA GLN A 88 -11.51 -2.93 0.32
C GLN A 88 -11.74 -3.42 1.75
N LYS A 89 -12.62 -2.74 2.50
CA LYS A 89 -13.04 -3.19 3.82
C LYS A 89 -13.71 -4.57 3.71
N ARG A 90 -13.28 -5.50 4.56
CA ARG A 90 -13.81 -6.86 4.67
C ARG A 90 -14.82 -6.97 5.80
#